data_AF-A0A317ADU6-F1
#
_entry.id   AF-A0A317ADU6-F1
#
_cell.length_a   1.000
_cell.length_b   1.000
_cell.length_c   1.000
_cell.angle_alpha   90.00
_cell.angle_beta   90.00
_cell.angle_gamma   90.00
#
_symmetry.space_group_name_H-M   'P 1'
#
loop_
_entity.id
_entity.type
_entity.pdbx_description
1 polymer ?
#
loop_
_entity_poly.entity_id
_entity_poly.type
_entity_poly.pdbx_seq_one_letter_code
_entity_poly.pdbx_strand_id
1 'polypeptide(L)'
;MRYSLITASLIGSAFSAPAVYRRQAGGNVQTFTGALGGIAATPVTATGDATRGFEVKGDTFVKEAAAVARSCDQQFNGCSNAANGGDATLTVDQCTAQKSKLIPTSFTAI
;
A
#
# COMPACT_ATOMS: atom_id res chain seq x y z
N MET A 1 56.10 -48.81 -6.38
CA MET A 1 54.82 -49.56 -6.35
C MET A 1 53.78 -48.64 -5.73
N ARG A 2 53.02 -47.95 -6.58
CA ARG A 2 51.59 -48.18 -6.88
C ARG A 2 50.63 -47.76 -5.74
N TYR A 3 49.96 -46.62 -5.97
CA TYR A 3 48.53 -46.30 -5.79
C TYR A 3 47.92 -46.47 -4.38
N SER A 4 47.14 -45.52 -3.84
CA SER A 4 45.89 -45.04 -4.43
C SER A 4 45.46 -43.66 -3.90
N LEU A 5 44.88 -42.89 -4.82
CA LEU A 5 44.12 -41.66 -4.59
C LEU A 5 42.80 -42.00 -3.86
N ILE A 6 42.46 -41.27 -2.79
CA ILE A 6 41.10 -41.26 -2.24
C ILE A 6 40.60 -39.81 -2.27
N THR A 7 39.87 -39.51 -3.33
CA THR A 7 39.09 -38.27 -3.47
C THR A 7 37.86 -38.36 -2.58
N ALA A 8 37.88 -37.69 -1.43
CA ALA A 8 36.70 -37.51 -0.60
C ALA A 8 35.91 -36.29 -1.09
N SER A 9 34.97 -36.51 -2.01
CA SER A 9 33.96 -35.52 -2.39
C SER A 9 33.01 -35.31 -1.23
N LEU A 10 33.13 -34.17 -0.54
CA LEU A 10 32.13 -33.71 0.42
C LEU A 10 30.98 -33.09 -0.36
N ILE A 11 29.87 -33.82 -0.43
CA ILE A 11 28.60 -33.36 -0.99
C ILE A 11 28.05 -32.29 -0.04
N GLY A 12 28.10 -31.03 -0.46
CA GLY A 12 27.42 -29.92 0.22
C GLY A 12 25.91 -30.04 0.00
N SER A 13 25.16 -30.39 1.04
CA SER A 13 23.71 -30.31 1.07
C SER A 13 23.29 -28.84 1.18
N ALA A 14 23.00 -28.22 0.04
CA ALA A 14 22.29 -26.95 -0.01
C ALA A 14 20.85 -27.17 0.45
N PHE A 15 20.54 -26.78 1.69
CA PHE A 15 19.16 -26.60 2.12
C PHE A 15 18.59 -25.41 1.35
N SER A 16 17.78 -25.68 0.33
CA SER A 16 16.96 -24.66 -0.31
C SER A 16 15.99 -24.12 0.74
N ALA A 17 16.32 -22.96 1.32
CA ALA A 17 15.36 -22.19 2.09
C ALA A 17 14.14 -21.95 1.18
N PRO A 18 12.89 -22.09 1.68
CA PRO A 18 11.74 -21.68 0.90
C PRO A 18 11.97 -20.21 0.55
N ALA A 19 12.06 -19.92 -0.75
CA ALA A 19 12.02 -18.57 -1.23
C ALA A 19 10.68 -18.01 -0.77
N VAL A 20 10.70 -17.27 0.33
CA VAL A 20 9.59 -16.41 0.70
C VAL A 20 9.54 -15.42 -0.44
N TYR A 21 8.67 -15.71 -1.40
CA TYR A 21 8.32 -14.79 -2.46
C TYR A 21 7.64 -13.64 -1.72
N ARG A 22 8.45 -12.68 -1.24
CA ARG A 22 7.97 -11.34 -0.98
C ARG A 22 7.48 -10.88 -2.33
N ARG A 23 6.21 -11.14 -2.63
CA ARG A 23 5.46 -10.37 -3.62
C ARG A 23 5.80 -8.94 -3.23
N GLN A 24 6.56 -8.23 -4.08
CA GLN A 24 6.74 -6.80 -3.89
C GLN A 24 5.34 -6.28 -3.61
N ALA A 25 5.14 -5.69 -2.43
CA ALA A 25 3.93 -4.93 -2.17
C ALA A 25 3.80 -3.99 -3.37
N GLY A 26 2.77 -4.22 -4.18
CA GLY A 26 2.61 -3.49 -5.43
C GLY A 26 2.65 -2.01 -5.10
N GLY A 27 3.32 -1.21 -5.93
CA GLY A 27 3.33 0.25 -5.78
C GLY A 27 1.91 0.80 -5.64
N ASN A 28 1.78 2.06 -5.21
CA ASN A 28 0.47 2.67 -4.99
C ASN A 28 -0.43 2.48 -6.23
N VAL A 29 -1.55 1.79 -6.06
CA VAL A 29 -2.49 1.52 -7.16
C VAL A 29 -3.37 2.73 -7.49
N GLN A 30 -3.37 3.75 -6.62
CA GLN A 30 -4.09 5.00 -6.84
C GLN A 30 -3.37 5.88 -7.87
N THR A 31 -4.13 6.48 -8.78
CA THR A 31 -3.64 7.49 -9.72
C THR A 31 -3.81 8.92 -9.21
N PHE A 32 -4.58 9.12 -8.14
CA PHE A 32 -4.81 10.43 -7.57
C PHE A 32 -3.57 10.93 -6.80
N THR A 33 -3.13 12.15 -7.12
CA THR A 33 -1.93 12.77 -6.54
C THR A 33 -2.20 14.09 -5.82
N GLY A 34 -3.45 14.53 -5.74
CA GLY A 34 -3.79 15.79 -5.06
C GLY A 34 -3.43 15.76 -3.58
N ALA A 35 -2.84 16.85 -3.07
CA ALA A 35 -2.40 16.97 -1.69
C ALA A 35 -2.62 18.39 -1.16
N LEU A 36 -3.88 18.81 -0.97
CA LEU A 36 -4.19 20.09 -0.33
C LEU A 36 -3.55 20.13 1.06
N GLY A 37 -2.95 21.27 1.41
CA GLY A 37 -2.22 21.40 2.68
C GLY A 37 -0.98 20.47 2.78
N GLY A 38 -0.50 19.93 1.66
CA GLY A 38 0.59 18.94 1.66
C GLY A 38 0.16 17.54 2.12
N ILE A 39 -1.14 17.30 2.28
CA ILE A 39 -1.67 16.05 2.85
C ILE A 39 -2.14 15.16 1.72
N ALA A 40 -1.28 14.19 1.37
CA ALA A 40 -1.55 13.23 0.31
C ALA A 40 -2.47 12.09 0.77
N ALA A 41 -3.07 11.41 -0.21
CA ALA A 41 -3.76 10.14 0.02
C ALA A 41 -2.82 9.11 0.62
N THR A 42 -3.30 8.31 1.58
CA THR A 42 -2.50 7.18 2.08
C THR A 42 -2.42 6.12 0.98
N PRO A 43 -1.23 5.64 0.59
CA PRO A 43 -1.11 4.69 -0.51
C PRO A 43 -1.98 3.44 -0.32
N VAL A 44 -2.63 3.01 -1.40
CA VAL A 44 -3.25 1.68 -1.49
C VAL A 44 -2.25 0.76 -2.16
N THR A 45 -1.84 -0.31 -1.49
CA THR A 45 -0.85 -1.25 -2.03
C THR A 45 -1.47 -2.63 -2.22
N ALA A 46 -0.98 -3.37 -3.21
CA ALA A 46 -1.36 -4.76 -3.38
C ALA A 46 -0.56 -5.64 -2.41
N THR A 47 -1.26 -6.40 -1.56
CA THR A 47 -0.64 -7.28 -0.56
C THR A 47 -0.13 -8.60 -1.16
N GLY A 48 -0.72 -9.00 -2.29
CA GLY A 48 -0.50 -10.32 -2.87
C GLY A 48 -1.25 -11.46 -2.16
N ASP A 49 -2.07 -11.16 -1.15
CA ASP A 49 -3.01 -12.08 -0.52
C ASP A 49 -4.26 -12.26 -1.41
N ALA A 50 -4.62 -13.50 -1.71
CA ALA A 50 -5.77 -13.82 -2.57
C ALA A 50 -7.14 -13.48 -1.94
N THR A 51 -7.20 -13.38 -0.61
CA THR A 51 -8.42 -13.09 0.16
C THR A 51 -8.54 -11.62 0.54
N ARG A 52 -7.42 -10.93 0.78
CA ARG A 52 -7.36 -9.53 1.20
C ARG A 52 -6.27 -8.77 0.43
N GLY A 53 -6.51 -8.63 -0.87
CA GLY A 53 -5.51 -8.20 -1.85
C GLY A 53 -5.02 -6.75 -1.74
N PHE A 54 -5.65 -5.90 -0.94
CA PHE A 54 -5.32 -4.47 -0.84
C PHE A 54 -5.04 -4.07 0.61
N GLU A 55 -4.14 -3.11 0.82
CA GLU A 55 -3.84 -2.55 2.14
C GLU A 55 -3.70 -1.03 2.10
N VAL A 56 -4.15 -0.38 3.18
CA VAL A 56 -3.92 1.03 3.50
C VAL A 56 -3.45 1.14 4.95
N LYS A 57 -2.17 1.47 5.17
CA LYS A 57 -1.60 1.69 6.51
C LYS A 57 -1.90 0.53 7.48
N GLY A 58 -1.70 -0.72 7.04
CA GLY A 58 -1.99 -1.92 7.83
C GLY A 58 -3.44 -2.40 7.83
N ASP A 59 -4.41 -1.55 7.43
CA ASP A 59 -5.79 -1.98 7.21
C ASP A 59 -5.87 -2.74 5.88
N THR A 60 -6.34 -3.99 5.89
CA THR A 60 -6.46 -4.80 4.67
C THR A 60 -7.89 -4.84 4.13
N PHE A 61 -8.05 -5.06 2.82
CA PHE A 61 -9.33 -5.00 2.12
C PHE A 61 -9.42 -6.06 1.04
N VAL A 62 -10.63 -6.60 0.86
CA VAL A 62 -10.94 -7.55 -0.22
C VAL A 62 -11.07 -6.83 -1.57
N LYS A 63 -11.63 -5.61 -1.55
CA LYS A 63 -11.92 -4.81 -2.75
C LYS A 63 -11.08 -3.53 -2.75
N GLU A 64 -10.48 -3.22 -3.90
CA GLU A 64 -9.73 -1.98 -4.11
C GLU A 64 -10.56 -0.74 -3.75
N ALA A 65 -11.83 -0.75 -4.14
CA ALA A 65 -12.84 0.24 -3.80
C ALA A 65 -12.82 0.68 -2.33
N ALA A 66 -12.86 -0.30 -1.43
CA ALA A 66 -12.93 -0.06 0.00
C ALA A 66 -11.60 0.46 0.54
N ALA A 67 -10.49 -0.02 -0.02
CA ALA A 67 -9.15 0.49 0.28
C ALA A 67 -9.01 1.96 -0.17
N VAL A 68 -9.45 2.30 -1.38
CA VAL A 68 -9.44 3.68 -1.88
C VAL A 68 -10.32 4.57 -1.01
N ALA A 69 -11.53 4.16 -0.67
CA ALA A 69 -12.40 4.92 0.25
C ALA A 69 -11.71 5.19 1.60
N ARG A 70 -11.04 4.17 2.16
CA ARG A 70 -10.25 4.32 3.39
C ARG A 70 -9.12 5.34 3.22
N SER A 71 -8.41 5.31 2.09
CA SER A 71 -7.36 6.27 1.76
C SER A 71 -7.90 7.71 1.67
N CYS A 72 -9.07 7.90 1.03
CA CYS A 72 -9.78 9.19 0.98
C CYS A 72 -10.10 9.71 2.37
N ASP A 73 -10.63 8.85 3.25
CA ASP A 73 -10.99 9.22 4.62
C ASP A 73 -9.76 9.65 5.42
N GLN A 74 -8.64 8.95 5.28
CA GLN A 74 -7.40 9.30 5.97
C GLN A 74 -6.84 10.65 5.52
N GLN A 75 -6.89 10.94 4.22
CA GLN A 75 -6.48 12.25 3.71
C GLN A 75 -7.40 13.37 4.19
N PHE A 76 -8.72 13.16 4.13
CA PHE A 76 -9.69 14.12 4.63
C PHE A 76 -9.49 14.42 6.12
N ASN A 77 -9.28 13.39 6.93
CA ASN A 77 -9.02 13.56 8.36
C ASN A 77 -7.72 14.33 8.60
N GLY A 78 -6.65 14.01 7.87
CA GLY A 78 -5.41 14.78 7.94
C GLY A 78 -5.62 16.25 7.60
N CYS A 79 -6.29 16.54 6.47
CA CYS A 79 -6.59 17.90 6.01
C CYS A 79 -7.47 18.66 7.03
N SER A 80 -8.52 18.01 7.51
CA SER A 80 -9.44 18.61 8.49
C SER A 80 -8.74 18.87 9.82
N ASN A 81 -7.84 17.99 10.24
CA ASN A 81 -7.02 18.21 11.44
C ASN A 81 -6.08 19.40 11.27
N ALA A 82 -5.51 19.63 10.07
CA ALA A 82 -4.69 20.81 9.81
C ALA A 82 -5.53 22.10 9.82
N ALA A 83 -6.67 22.11 9.13
CA ALA A 83 -7.60 23.25 9.12
C ALA A 83 -8.10 23.60 10.53
N ASN A 84 -8.53 22.60 11.30
CA ASN A 84 -8.98 22.79 12.68
C ASN A 84 -7.82 23.04 13.66
N GLY A 85 -6.59 22.68 13.27
CA GLY A 85 -5.36 22.85 14.06
C GLY A 85 -4.73 24.23 13.96
N GLY A 86 -5.34 25.15 13.19
CA GLY A 86 -4.90 26.55 13.08
C GLY A 86 -4.19 26.90 11.78
N ASP A 87 -4.16 26.01 10.78
CA ASP A 87 -3.72 26.39 9.43
C ASP A 87 -4.78 27.27 8.77
N ALA A 88 -4.55 28.59 8.80
CA ALA A 88 -5.46 29.59 8.25
C ALA A 88 -5.58 29.55 6.70
N THR A 89 -4.76 28.74 6.02
CA THR A 89 -4.83 28.58 4.55
C THR A 89 -5.78 27.46 4.12
N LEU A 90 -6.28 26.67 5.07
CA LEU A 90 -7.13 25.51 4.84
C LEU A 90 -8.51 25.68 5.48
N THR A 91 -9.54 25.16 4.80
CA THR A 91 -10.87 24.97 5.38
C THR A 91 -11.31 23.52 5.26
N VAL A 92 -12.15 23.06 6.19
CA VAL A 92 -12.75 21.71 6.14
C VAL A 92 -13.58 21.52 4.86
N ASP A 93 -14.17 22.59 4.31
CA ASP A 93 -14.88 22.55 3.03
C ASP A 93 -13.95 22.25 1.86
N GLN A 94 -12.75 22.85 1.84
CA GLN A 94 -11.74 22.52 0.82
C GLN A 94 -11.26 21.07 0.97
N CYS A 95 -11.11 20.57 2.20
CA CYS A 95 -10.80 19.17 2.47
C CYS A 95 -11.89 18.24 1.92
N THR A 96 -13.16 18.59 2.12
CA THR A 96 -14.31 17.84 1.59
C THR A 96 -14.30 17.84 0.06
N ALA A 97 -14.02 19.00 -0.56
CA ALA A 97 -13.92 19.13 -2.01
C ALA A 97 -12.73 18.37 -2.61
N GLN A 98 -11.65 18.14 -1.86
CA GLN A 98 -10.56 17.28 -2.30
C GLN A 98 -10.92 15.79 -2.16
N LYS A 99 -11.58 15.41 -1.06
CA LYS A 99 -12.05 14.03 -0.83
C LYS A 99 -12.93 13.53 -1.98
N SER A 100 -13.84 14.38 -2.49
CA SER A 100 -14.73 14.03 -3.60
C SER A 100 -13.99 13.82 -4.93
N LYS A 101 -12.80 14.40 -5.13
CA LYS A 101 -11.95 14.17 -6.31
C LYS A 101 -11.17 12.86 -6.21
N LEU A 102 -11.02 12.32 -5.00
CA LEU A 102 -10.27 11.11 -4.70
C LEU A 102 -11.12 9.85 -4.84
N ILE A 103 -12.43 9.98 -4.64
CA ILE A 103 -13.40 8.91 -4.85
C ILE A 103 -13.66 8.82 -6.36
N PRO A 104 -13.29 7.72 -7.03
CA PRO A 104 -13.57 7.57 -8.45
C PRO A 104 -15.09 7.62 -8.66
N THR A 105 -15.54 8.42 -9.63
CA THR A 105 -16.96 8.52 -10.03
C THR A 105 -17.55 7.19 -10.51
N SER A 106 -16.74 6.16 -10.69
CA SER A 106 -17.14 4.77 -10.92
C SER A 106 -17.68 4.04 -9.67
N PHE A 107 -17.68 4.66 -8.49
CA PHE A 107 -18.20 4.08 -7.24
C PHE A 107 -19.58 4.58 -6.81
N THR A 108 -20.19 5.54 -7.51
CA THR A 108 -21.52 6.09 -7.16
C THR A 108 -22.69 5.27 -7.71
N ALA A 109 -22.46 4.02 -8.10
CA ALA A 109 -23.49 3.10 -8.59
C ALA A 109 -23.56 1.84 -7.72
N ILE A 110 -23.98 2.00 -6.47
CA ILE A 110 -24.61 0.93 -5.66
C ILE A 110 -25.77 1.56 -4.90
#